data_AF-A0A924VWR6-F1
#
_entry.id   AF-A0A924VWR6-F1
#
_cell.length_a   1.000
_cell.length_b   1.000
_cell.length_c   1.000
_cell.angle_alpha   90.00
_cell.angle_beta   90.00
_cell.angle_gamma   90.00
#
_symmetry.space_group_name_H-M   'P 1'
#
loop_
_entity.id
_entity.type
_entity.pdbx_description
1 polymer ?
#
loop_
_entity_poly.entity_id
_entity_poly.type
_entity_poly.pdbx_seq_one_letter_code
_entity_poly.pdbx_strand_id
1 'polypeptide(L)'
;MNWQAIGIFYLTINGWGFVLMGCDKWFAKAGKRRISERHLMTVAGLGGALGMTAAMFIFRHKTLHMKFLLGLPLFVVLHAIISGWIFINFKV
;
A
#
# COMPACT_ATOMS: atom_id res chain seq x y z
N MET A 1 16.36 -9.81 -16.12
CA MET A 1 15.24 -9.53 -15.20
C MET A 1 14.17 -8.76 -15.97
N ASN A 2 12.94 -9.27 -16.08
CA ASN A 2 11.87 -8.60 -16.83
C ASN A 2 11.29 -7.46 -15.99
N TRP A 3 11.86 -6.25 -16.12
CA TRP A 3 11.42 -5.03 -15.42
C TRP A 3 9.91 -4.75 -15.55
N GLN A 4 9.33 -5.15 -16.69
CA GLN A 4 7.89 -5.06 -16.96
C GLN A 4 7.06 -5.87 -15.94
N ALA A 5 7.50 -7.07 -15.56
CA ALA A 5 6.78 -7.92 -14.60
C ALA A 5 6.75 -7.27 -13.20
N ILE A 6 7.86 -6.65 -12.79
CA ILE A 6 7.95 -5.92 -11.52
C ILE A 6 6.99 -4.72 -11.53
N GLY A 7 6.95 -3.97 -12.63
CA GLY A 7 6.02 -2.84 -12.79
C GLY A 7 4.55 -3.26 -12.72
N ILE A 8 4.17 -4.33 -13.43
CA ILE A 8 2.80 -4.86 -13.42
C ILE A 8 2.42 -5.37 -12.02
N PHE A 9 3.33 -6.07 -11.33
CA PHE A 9 3.10 -6.52 -9.96
C PHE A 9 2.78 -5.34 -9.02
N TYR A 10 3.62 -4.30 -9.04
CA TYR A 10 3.38 -3.10 -8.22
C TYR A 10 2.09 -2.37 -8.59
N LEU A 11 1.74 -2.28 -9.87
CA LEU A 11 0.50 -1.64 -10.30
C LEU A 11 -0.73 -2.37 -9.73
N THR A 12 -0.73 -3.70 -9.84
CA THR A 12 -1.84 -4.56 -9.41
C THR A 12 -2.01 -4.52 -7.89
N ILE A 13 -0.92 -4.67 -7.12
CA ILE A 13 -0.99 -4.68 -5.65
C ILE A 13 -1.34 -3.30 -5.08
N ASN A 14 -0.91 -2.20 -5.72
CA ASN A 14 -1.29 -0.85 -5.31
C ASN A 14 -2.76 -0.56 -5.63
N GLY A 15 -3.27 -0.99 -6.80
CA GLY A 15 -4.69 -0.94 -7.11
C GLY A 15 -5.53 -1.71 -6.08
N TRP A 16 -5.10 -2.93 -5.73
CA TRP A 16 -5.77 -3.74 -4.71
C TRP A 16 -5.76 -3.06 -3.32
N GLY A 17 -4.61 -2.52 -2.91
CA GLY A 17 -4.47 -1.77 -1.67
C GLY A 17 -5.37 -0.52 -1.62
N PHE A 18 -5.50 0.20 -2.73
CA PHE A 18 -6.38 1.35 -2.86
C PHE A 18 -7.86 0.96 -2.64
N VAL A 19 -8.31 -0.10 -3.33
CA VAL A 19 -9.70 -0.60 -3.22
C VAL A 19 -9.98 -1.07 -1.81
N LEU A 20 -9.07 -1.81 -1.17
CA LEU A 20 -9.23 -2.26 0.22
C LEU A 20 -9.44 -1.11 1.20
N MET A 21 -8.65 -0.04 1.08
CA MET A 21 -8.79 1.15 1.94
C MET A 21 -10.12 1.88 1.67
N GLY A 22 -10.56 1.95 0.41
CA GLY A 22 -11.87 2.48 0.03
C GLY A 22 -13.02 1.64 0.59
N CYS A 23 -12.93 0.31 0.50
CA CYS A 23 -13.88 -0.63 1.07
C CYS A 23 -13.94 -0.50 2.60
N ASP A 24 -12.80 -0.34 3.29
CA ASP A 24 -12.78 -0.13 4.73
C ASP A 24 -13.56 1.14 5.13
N LYS A 25 -13.42 2.24 4.38
CA LYS A 25 -14.24 3.44 4.58
C LYS A 25 -15.72 3.19 4.33
N TRP A 26 -16.06 2.44 3.28
CA TRP A 26 -17.46 2.11 2.98
C TRP A 26 -18.08 1.25 4.08
N PHE A 27 -17.37 0.22 4.56
CA PHE A 27 -17.83 -0.59 5.70
C PHE A 27 -17.98 0.23 6.98
N ALA A 28 -17.07 1.19 7.24
CA ALA A 28 -17.18 2.10 8.36
C ALA A 28 -18.44 2.99 8.29
N LYS A 29 -18.85 3.43 7.08
CA LYS A 29 -20.09 4.18 6.87
C LYS A 29 -21.35 3.30 6.92
N ALA A 30 -21.26 2.07 6.42
CA ALA A 30 -22.37 1.13 6.35
C ALA A 30 -22.63 0.37 7.66
N GLY A 31 -21.88 0.65 8.73
CA GLY A 31 -21.98 -0.07 10.01
C GLY A 31 -21.59 -1.54 9.93
N LYS A 32 -20.90 -1.96 8.86
CA LYS A 32 -20.47 -3.33 8.64
C LYS A 32 -19.14 -3.60 9.35
N ARG A 33 -18.78 -4.88 9.50
CA ARG A 33 -17.50 -5.30 10.09
C ARG A 33 -16.33 -4.68 9.33
N ARG A 34 -15.56 -3.84 10.02
CA ARG A 34 -14.36 -3.17 9.48
C ARG A 34 -13.28 -4.19 9.13
N ILE A 35 -12.41 -3.85 8.19
CA ILE A 35 -11.28 -4.70 7.82
C ILE A 35 -10.25 -4.62 8.95
N SER A 36 -9.69 -5.77 9.34
CA SER A 36 -8.66 -5.81 10.37
C SER A 36 -7.45 -4.98 9.96
N GLU A 37 -6.95 -4.15 10.88
CA GLU A 37 -5.77 -3.31 10.65
C GLU A 37 -4.55 -4.15 10.26
N ARG A 38 -4.47 -5.38 10.79
CA ARG A 38 -3.41 -6.32 10.45
C ARG A 38 -3.44 -6.69 8.96
N HIS A 39 -4.62 -6.93 8.41
CA HIS A 39 -4.78 -7.27 6.99
C HIS A 39 -4.34 -6.12 6.09
N LEU A 40 -4.74 -4.90 6.44
CA LEU A 40 -4.34 -3.69 5.72
C LEU A 40 -2.81 -3.51 5.79
N MET A 41 -2.19 -3.64 6.97
CA MET A 41 -0.73 -3.54 7.10
C MET A 41 0.02 -4.68 6.37
N THR A 42 -0.53 -5.90 6.33
CA THR A 42 0.07 -6.99 5.55
C THR A 42 0.06 -6.68 4.06
N VAL A 43 -1.05 -6.17 3.51
CA VAL A 43 -1.13 -5.76 2.09
C VAL A 43 -0.19 -4.61 1.78
N ALA A 44 -0.06 -3.64 2.71
CA ALA A 44 0.93 -2.59 2.59
C ALA A 44 2.36 -3.15 2.53
N GLY A 45 2.69 -4.09 3.43
CA GLY A 45 3.98 -4.77 3.47
C GLY A 45 4.29 -5.61 2.23
N LEU A 46 3.27 -6.14 1.53
CA LEU A 46 3.43 -6.89 0.28
C LEU A 46 3.68 -6.01 -0.96
N GLY A 47 3.53 -4.68 -0.85
CA GLY A 47 3.76 -3.76 -1.97
C GLY A 47 2.59 -2.79 -2.25
N GLY A 48 1.45 -2.94 -1.57
CA GLY A 48 0.27 -2.10 -1.76
C GLY A 48 0.31 -0.76 -1.01
N ALA A 49 1.41 -0.45 -0.32
CA ALA A 49 1.51 0.71 0.57
C ALA A 49 1.29 2.05 -0.15
N LEU A 50 1.75 2.19 -1.40
CA LEU A 50 1.61 3.41 -2.19
C LEU A 50 0.14 3.72 -2.50
N GLY A 51 -0.60 2.74 -3.01
CA GLY A 51 -2.03 2.84 -3.31
C GLY A 51 -2.87 3.02 -2.05
N MET A 52 -2.50 2.35 -0.96
CA MET A 52 -3.15 2.55 0.34
C MET A 52 -2.92 3.96 0.90
N THR A 53 -1.71 4.51 0.76
CA THR A 53 -1.39 5.88 1.19
C THR A 53 -2.20 6.89 0.39
N ALA A 54 -2.26 6.74 -0.93
CA ALA A 54 -3.08 7.59 -1.80
C ALA A 54 -4.57 7.52 -1.40
N ALA A 55 -5.10 6.32 -1.19
CA ALA A 55 -6.47 6.13 -0.72
C ALA A 55 -6.71 6.76 0.66
N MET A 56 -5.75 6.67 1.59
CA MET A 56 -5.84 7.26 2.92
C MET A 56 -6.06 8.78 2.83
N PHE A 57 -5.30 9.47 1.98
CA PHE A 57 -5.41 10.91 1.78
C PHE A 57 -6.68 11.31 1.03
N ILE A 58 -7.03 10.61 -0.07
CA ILE A 58 -8.23 10.90 -0.87
C ILE A 58 -9.49 10.71 -0.02
N PHE A 59 -9.55 9.60 0.70
CA PHE A 59 -10.70 9.27 1.52
C PHE A 59 -10.66 9.94 2.90
N ARG A 60 -9.56 10.62 3.27
CA ARG A 60 -9.33 11.18 4.61
C ARG A 60 -9.69 10.18 5.72
N HIS A 61 -9.40 8.91 5.48
CA HIS A 61 -9.79 7.81 6.35
C HIS A 61 -8.56 7.31 7.09
N LYS A 62 -8.62 7.19 8.42
CA LYS A 62 -7.51 6.76 9.28
C LYS A 62 -6.21 7.59 9.17
N THR A 63 -6.31 8.88 8.84
CA THR A 63 -5.16 9.81 8.80
C THR A 63 -4.56 10.12 10.17
N LEU A 64 -5.29 9.89 11.26
CA LEU A 64 -4.84 10.11 12.64
C LEU A 64 -4.26 8.85 13.30
N HIS A 65 -4.37 7.69 12.67
CA HIS A 65 -3.78 6.47 13.22
C HIS A 65 -2.29 6.42 12.90
N MET A 66 -1.46 6.71 13.91
CA MET A 66 0.00 6.76 13.79
C MET A 66 0.60 5.51 13.13
N LYS A 67 0.02 4.31 13.39
CA LYS A 67 0.44 3.06 12.74
C LYS A 67 0.34 3.10 11.22
N PHE A 68 -0.71 3.72 10.68
CA PHE A 68 -0.93 3.85 9.24
C PHE A 68 -0.19 5.06 8.67
N LEU A 69 -0.19 6.18 9.41
CA LEU A 69 0.47 7.41 9.01
C LEU A 69 2.00 7.25 8.88
N LEU A 70 2.64 6.52 9.79
CA LEU A 70 4.07 6.21 9.72
C LEU A 70 4.35 4.91 8.98
N GLY A 71 3.52 3.88 9.20
CA GLY A 71 3.76 2.55 8.63
C GLY A 71 3.64 2.52 7.11
N LEU A 72 2.62 3.16 6.53
CA LEU A 72 2.43 3.13 5.07
C LEU A 72 3.58 3.84 4.34
N PRO A 73 3.98 5.09 4.67
CA PRO A 73 5.13 5.73 4.03
C PRO A 73 6.44 4.97 4.25
N LEU A 74 6.64 4.37 5.43
CA LEU A 74 7.82 3.57 5.71
C LEU A 74 7.93 2.36 4.78
N PHE A 75 6.83 1.64 4.52
CA PHE A 75 6.81 0.54 3.55
C PHE A 75 7.05 1.02 2.11
N VAL A 76 6.59 2.22 1.76
CA VAL A 76 6.88 2.81 0.43
C VAL A 76 8.38 3.08 0.28
N VAL A 77 9.01 3.69 1.29
CA VAL A 77 10.45 3.98 1.28
C VAL A 77 11.27 2.70 1.23
N LEU A 78 10.92 1.68 2.02
CA LEU A 78 11.58 0.37 1.98
C LEU A 78 11.51 -0.28 0.59
N HIS A 79 10.34 -0.31 -0.04
CA HIS A 79 10.21 -0.86 -1.40
C HIS A 79 10.97 -0.03 -2.44
N ALA A 80 11.02 1.30 -2.29
CA ALA A 80 11.81 2.16 -3.17
C ALA A 80 13.32 1.87 -3.06
N ILE A 81 13.85 1.69 -1.84
CA ILE A 81 15.26 1.34 -1.62
C ILE A 81 15.57 -0.03 -2.22
N ILE A 82 14.75 -1.05 -1.95
CA ILE A 82 14.94 -2.41 -2.45
C ILE A 82 14.89 -2.42 -3.99
N SER A 83 13.89 -1.79 -4.59
CA SER A 83 13.77 -1.72 -6.04
C SER A 83 14.90 -0.94 -6.70
N GLY A 84 15.35 0.17 -6.10
CA GLY A 84 16.52 0.92 -6.55
C GLY A 84 17.81 0.12 -6.47
N TRP A 85 18.03 -0.62 -5.37
CA TRP A 85 19.20 -1.48 -5.21
C TRP A 85 19.23 -2.61 -6.25
N ILE A 86 18.09 -3.27 -6.49
CA ILE A 86 17.95 -4.28 -7.55
C ILE A 86 18.22 -3.66 -8.92
N PHE A 87 17.72 -2.45 -9.18
CA PHE A 87 17.96 -1.73 -10.43
C PHE A 87 19.43 -1.42 -10.69
N ILE A 88 20.18 -1.04 -9.66
CA ILE A 88 21.61 -0.75 -9.80
C ILE A 88 22.40 -2.06 -10.02
N ASN A 89 22.12 -3.11 -9.24
CA ASN A 89 22.91 -4.34 -9.27
C ASN A 89 22.63 -5.25 -10.47
N PHE A 90 21.41 -5.25 -11.01
CA PHE A 90 21.04 -6.11 -12.16
C PHE A 90 21.15 -5.41 -13.52
N LYS A 91 21.55 -4.13 -13.53
CA LYS A 91 21.78 -3.34 -14.75
C LYS A 91 23.26 -3.06 -15.01
N VAL A 92 24.15 -3.56 -14.13
CA VAL A 92 25.60 -3.75 -14.35
C VAL A 92 25.82 -5.20 -14.76
#